data_AF-A0A964AM68-F1
#
_entry.id   AF-A0A964AM68-F1
#
_cell.length_a   1.000
_cell.length_b   1.000
_cell.length_c   1.000
_cell.angle_alpha   90.00
_cell.angle_beta   90.00
_cell.angle_gamma   90.00
#
_symmetry.space_group_name_H-M   'P 1'
#
loop_
_entity.id
_entity.type
_entity.pdbx_description
1 polymer ?
#
loop_
_entity_poly.entity_id
_entity_poly.type
_entity_poly.pdbx_seq_one_letter_code
_entity_poly.pdbx_strand_id
1 'polypeptide(L)'
;MLQLPEAWTGVAPDGSCEQPAEVAEVSTAQQLGQAAGGAWNAVEGAAGDFVNTATDQSAELWAWLFGEDAGPDLGECAGPEVELETLFTSERLNAQQIAEARTLIAQLPEADQGAWYEQLQGKVPYHNQRNNESPNEGESGGTCNLTALAMCLEYLGVANPRPEMQFEDALDQLRIEQNLGPLASWNTWNLLAQHLGKRIEFRDAGKHDQAWFESTLKGWLQGDGVLCSIAGHVVRIQGMNEDGLVVDDPYGLSILRPRSNGKPYSWAPKGRNGYKEHGVDGTHETNLGEDMVWPWADVVKYNFPTFGVVK
;
A
#
# COMPACT_ATOMS: atom_id res chain seq x y z
N MET A 1 -27.41 -1.72 14.48
CA MET A 1 -26.38 -2.77 14.62
C MET A 1 -26.66 -3.81 13.55
N LEU A 2 -25.97 -3.71 12.42
CA LEU A 2 -25.97 -4.72 11.35
C LEU A 2 -24.68 -5.52 11.53
N GLN A 3 -24.81 -6.82 11.81
CA GLN A 3 -23.68 -7.75 11.83
C GLN A 3 -23.33 -8.08 10.37
N LEU A 4 -22.07 -7.84 10.01
CA LEU A 4 -21.49 -8.32 8.76
C LEU A 4 -21.13 -9.81 8.91
N PRO A 5 -21.24 -10.64 7.86
CA PRO A 5 -20.84 -12.03 7.91
C PRO A 5 -19.31 -12.16 8.01
N GLU A 6 -18.86 -13.14 8.78
CA GLU A 6 -17.46 -13.48 8.99
C GLU A 6 -16.80 -13.83 7.65
N ALA A 7 -15.63 -13.23 7.40
CA ALA A 7 -14.81 -13.52 6.24
C ALA A 7 -14.24 -14.94 6.34
N TRP A 8 -14.52 -15.74 5.32
CA TRP A 8 -13.97 -17.07 5.10
C TRP A 8 -12.46 -16.94 4.86
N THR A 9 -11.64 -17.62 5.68
CA THR A 9 -10.19 -17.72 5.50
C THR A 9 -9.88 -19.11 4.96
N GLY A 10 -9.85 -19.24 3.63
CA GLY A 10 -9.52 -20.49 2.96
C GLY A 10 -8.03 -20.59 2.71
N VAL A 11 -7.29 -21.23 3.63
CA VAL A 11 -6.02 -21.93 3.33
C VAL A 11 -5.90 -23.10 4.32
N ALA A 12 -5.85 -24.33 3.81
CA ALA A 12 -5.53 -25.51 4.62
C ALA A 12 -4.04 -25.47 5.03
N PRO A 13 -3.68 -25.88 6.26
CA PRO A 13 -2.32 -25.77 6.80
C PRO A 13 -1.26 -26.65 6.09
N ASP A 14 -1.62 -27.39 5.04
CA ASP A 14 -0.72 -28.25 4.27
C ASP A 14 -0.37 -27.71 2.87
N GLY A 15 -0.84 -26.52 2.51
CA GLY A 15 -0.53 -25.89 1.22
C GLY A 15 -1.19 -26.55 0.01
N SER A 16 -2.17 -27.43 0.21
CA SER A 16 -2.93 -28.00 -0.90
C SER A 16 -4.06 -27.05 -1.36
N CYS A 17 -4.15 -26.82 -2.67
CA CYS A 17 -5.26 -26.10 -3.28
C CYS A 17 -6.52 -26.98 -3.23
N GLU A 18 -7.48 -26.67 -2.36
CA GLU A 18 -8.81 -27.25 -2.45
C GLU A 18 -9.51 -26.73 -3.72
N GLN A 19 -9.99 -27.64 -4.56
CA GLN A 19 -10.86 -27.28 -5.68
C GLN A 19 -12.21 -26.75 -5.13
N PRO A 20 -12.80 -25.71 -5.76
CA PRO A 20 -14.13 -25.26 -5.36
C PRO A 20 -15.15 -26.39 -5.54
N ALA A 21 -15.93 -26.64 -4.50
CA ALA A 21 -17.05 -27.57 -4.55
C ALA A 21 -17.99 -27.20 -5.71
N GLU A 22 -18.33 -28.21 -6.51
CA GLU A 22 -19.32 -28.13 -7.59
C GLU A 22 -20.58 -27.40 -7.09
N VAL A 23 -20.86 -26.25 -7.70
CA VAL A 23 -22.07 -25.48 -7.42
C VAL A 23 -23.24 -26.30 -7.96
N ALA A 24 -24.04 -26.88 -7.08
CA ALA A 24 -25.25 -27.60 -7.45
C ALA A 24 -26.14 -26.71 -8.33
N GLU A 25 -26.40 -27.14 -9.56
CA GLU A 25 -27.34 -26.48 -10.47
C GLU A 25 -28.72 -26.40 -9.81
N VAL A 26 -29.14 -25.18 -9.48
CA VAL A 26 -30.52 -24.89 -9.08
C VAL A 26 -31.39 -24.93 -10.33
N SER A 27 -32.03 -26.09 -10.54
CA SER A 27 -33.12 -26.30 -11.49
C SER A 27 -34.15 -25.17 -11.40
N THR A 28 -34.10 -24.23 -12.34
CA THR A 28 -35.08 -23.17 -12.52
C THR A 28 -36.23 -23.71 -13.37
N ALA A 29 -36.98 -24.66 -12.82
CA ALA A 29 -38.19 -25.21 -13.44
C ALA A 29 -39.25 -25.52 -12.39
N GLN A 30 -39.50 -24.59 -11.45
CA GLN A 30 -40.62 -24.71 -10.53
C GLN A 30 -41.17 -23.38 -10.04
N GLN A 31 -41.47 -22.45 -10.96
CA GLN A 31 -42.38 -21.33 -10.72
C GLN A 31 -42.89 -20.81 -12.06
N LEU A 32 -43.89 -21.48 -12.63
CA LEU A 32 -44.89 -20.96 -13.57
C LEU A 32 -45.82 -22.14 -13.93
N GLY A 33 -46.92 -22.28 -13.19
CA GLY A 33 -47.86 -23.37 -13.43
C GLY A 33 -48.95 -23.56 -12.38
N GLN A 34 -49.43 -22.49 -11.75
CA GLN A 34 -50.74 -22.50 -11.08
C GLN A 34 -51.78 -21.92 -12.04
N ALA A 35 -52.27 -22.75 -12.95
CA ALA A 35 -53.54 -22.56 -13.62
C ALA A 35 -54.00 -23.92 -14.20
N ALA A 36 -55.29 -24.19 -14.05
CA ALA A 36 -56.02 -25.39 -14.48
C ALA A 36 -55.88 -26.63 -13.57
N GLY A 37 -56.86 -26.76 -12.67
CA GLY A 37 -57.20 -28.03 -12.04
C GLY A 37 -57.85 -28.99 -13.03
N GLY A 38 -57.76 -30.29 -12.74
CA GLY A 38 -58.48 -31.30 -13.49
C GLY A 38 -57.86 -32.69 -13.44
N ALA A 39 -58.06 -33.38 -12.31
CA ALA A 39 -58.48 -34.76 -12.16
C ALA A 39 -57.74 -35.96 -12.82
N TRP A 40 -57.74 -37.06 -12.05
CA TRP A 40 -57.64 -38.49 -12.38
C TRP A 40 -56.31 -39.25 -12.15
N ASN A 41 -56.35 -40.02 -11.06
CA ASN A 41 -55.99 -41.44 -10.84
C ASN A 41 -54.60 -42.03 -11.16
N ALA A 42 -53.97 -42.49 -10.08
CA ALA A 42 -53.47 -43.84 -9.79
C ALA A 42 -52.81 -44.67 -10.90
N VAL A 43 -51.55 -45.11 -10.66
CA VAL A 43 -51.08 -46.51 -10.79
C VAL A 43 -49.82 -46.70 -9.91
N GLU A 44 -49.84 -47.71 -9.03
CA GLU A 44 -48.67 -48.31 -8.37
C GLU A 44 -47.85 -49.15 -9.38
N GLY A 45 -46.52 -49.15 -9.28
CA GLY A 45 -45.71 -50.12 -10.06
C GLY A 45 -44.20 -49.99 -9.95
N ALA A 46 -43.62 -50.81 -9.05
CA ALA A 46 -42.38 -51.60 -9.17
C ALA A 46 -41.09 -51.01 -9.80
N ALA A 47 -40.06 -50.99 -8.94
CA ALA A 47 -38.71 -51.55 -9.12
C ALA A 47 -37.92 -51.32 -10.42
N GLY A 48 -36.76 -50.66 -10.28
CA GLY A 48 -35.66 -50.72 -11.22
C GLY A 48 -34.43 -49.99 -10.69
N ASP A 49 -33.39 -50.75 -10.32
CA ASP A 49 -32.06 -50.24 -10.00
C ASP A 49 -31.53 -49.38 -11.16
N PHE A 50 -31.31 -48.09 -10.91
CA PHE A 50 -30.55 -47.22 -11.81
C PHE A 50 -29.21 -46.92 -11.14
N VAL A 51 -28.22 -47.74 -11.47
CA VAL A 51 -26.81 -47.47 -11.16
C VAL A 51 -26.39 -46.27 -11.99
N ASN A 52 -25.91 -45.24 -11.31
CA ASN A 52 -25.44 -43.99 -11.87
C ASN A 52 -24.09 -44.23 -12.58
N THR A 53 -24.08 -44.40 -13.90
CA THR A 53 -22.87 -44.59 -14.73
C THR A 53 -22.39 -43.29 -15.39
N ALA A 54 -22.77 -42.13 -14.87
CA ALA A 54 -22.50 -40.83 -15.49
C ALA A 54 -21.06 -40.30 -15.28
N THR A 55 -20.18 -41.00 -14.56
CA THR A 55 -18.83 -40.49 -14.24
C THR A 55 -17.72 -40.99 -15.17
N ASP A 56 -17.97 -41.97 -16.04
CA ASP A 56 -16.90 -42.58 -16.86
C ASP A 56 -16.77 -42.00 -18.28
N GLN A 57 -17.84 -41.42 -18.84
CA GLN A 57 -17.81 -41.01 -20.26
C GLN A 57 -17.14 -39.65 -20.52
N SER A 58 -16.98 -38.80 -19.50
CA SER A 58 -16.31 -37.50 -19.66
C SER A 58 -14.78 -37.66 -19.72
N ALA A 59 -14.22 -38.58 -18.94
CA ALA A 59 -12.78 -38.85 -18.93
C ALA A 59 -12.28 -39.44 -20.26
N GLU A 60 -13.04 -40.35 -20.86
CA GLU A 60 -12.71 -40.96 -22.16
C GLU A 60 -12.78 -39.93 -23.32
N LEU A 61 -13.72 -38.97 -23.24
CA LEU A 61 -13.84 -37.91 -24.24
C LEU A 61 -12.66 -36.92 -24.20
N TRP A 62 -12.15 -36.62 -22.99
CA TRP A 62 -10.98 -35.76 -22.79
C TRP A 62 -9.69 -36.41 -23.28
N ALA A 63 -9.46 -37.70 -22.95
CA ALA A 63 -8.29 -38.44 -23.43
C ALA A 63 -8.27 -38.58 -24.96
N TRP A 64 -9.45 -38.71 -25.59
CA TRP A 64 -9.56 -38.80 -27.05
C TRP A 64 -9.31 -37.47 -27.78
N LEU A 65 -9.74 -36.34 -27.21
CA LEU A 65 -9.58 -35.02 -27.83
C LEU A 65 -8.16 -34.45 -27.70
N PHE A 66 -7.44 -34.79 -26.62
CA PHE A 66 -6.18 -34.12 -26.29
C PHE A 66 -4.97 -35.07 -26.16
N GLY A 67 -5.18 -36.39 -26.23
CA GLY A 67 -4.14 -37.40 -26.04
C GLY A 67 -3.88 -37.68 -24.56
N GLU A 68 -3.47 -38.91 -24.25
CA GLU A 68 -3.29 -39.43 -22.87
C GLU A 68 -2.24 -38.65 -22.04
N ASP A 69 -1.43 -37.80 -22.67
CA ASP A 69 -0.37 -36.99 -22.03
C ASP A 69 -0.70 -35.49 -21.90
N ALA A 70 -1.90 -35.05 -22.30
CA ALA A 70 -2.31 -33.64 -22.23
C ALA A 70 -3.30 -33.37 -21.08
N GLY A 71 -2.94 -33.79 -19.87
CA GLY A 71 -3.51 -33.14 -18.70
C GLY A 71 -3.24 -31.63 -18.82
N PRO A 72 -4.20 -30.74 -18.50
CA PRO A 72 -3.88 -29.33 -18.42
C PRO A 72 -2.71 -29.21 -17.47
N ASP A 73 -1.60 -28.64 -17.95
CA ASP A 73 -0.54 -28.12 -17.09
C ASP A 73 -1.23 -27.09 -16.20
N LEU A 74 -1.70 -27.54 -15.04
CA LEU A 74 -2.23 -26.71 -13.98
C LEU A 74 -1.01 -25.99 -13.42
N GLY A 75 -0.53 -25.01 -14.19
CA GLY A 75 0.72 -24.31 -13.96
C GLY A 75 0.82 -24.00 -12.48
N GLU A 76 1.91 -24.45 -11.86
CA GLU A 76 2.19 -24.23 -10.44
C GLU A 76 1.81 -22.81 -10.09
N CYS A 77 0.86 -22.65 -9.14
CA CYS A 77 0.52 -21.34 -8.62
C CYS A 77 1.83 -20.69 -8.18
N ALA A 78 2.21 -19.61 -8.86
CA ALA A 78 3.44 -18.90 -8.59
C ALA A 78 3.48 -18.54 -7.10
N GLY A 79 4.55 -18.92 -6.41
CA GLY A 79 4.70 -18.60 -4.98
C GLY A 79 4.72 -17.08 -4.74
N PRO A 80 4.50 -16.63 -3.49
CA PRO A 80 4.44 -15.21 -3.15
C PRO A 80 5.69 -14.43 -3.59
N GLU A 81 6.87 -15.07 -3.64
CA GLU A 81 8.10 -14.46 -4.15
C GLU A 81 8.01 -14.12 -5.65
N VAL A 82 7.45 -15.00 -6.47
CA VAL A 82 7.35 -14.79 -7.93
C VAL A 82 6.34 -13.68 -8.24
N GLU A 83 5.23 -13.63 -7.48
CA GLU A 83 4.26 -12.53 -7.58
C GLU A 83 4.86 -11.19 -7.13
N LEU A 84 5.66 -11.19 -6.06
CA LEU A 84 6.40 -10.01 -5.61
C LEU A 84 7.41 -9.52 -6.65
N GLU A 85 8.21 -10.42 -7.21
CA GLU A 85 9.14 -10.10 -8.29
C GLU A 85 8.41 -9.47 -9.48
N THR A 86 7.24 -10.00 -9.83
CA THR A 86 6.39 -9.48 -10.89
C THR A 86 5.90 -8.06 -10.58
N LEU A 87 5.36 -7.81 -9.38
CA LEU A 87 4.97 -6.47 -8.94
C LEU A 87 6.17 -5.50 -9.01
N PHE A 88 7.34 -5.95 -8.54
CA PHE A 88 8.51 -5.10 -8.37
C PHE A 88 9.23 -4.80 -9.69
N THR A 89 8.77 -5.37 -10.82
CA THR A 89 9.16 -4.92 -12.16
C THR A 89 8.72 -3.48 -12.45
N SER A 90 7.62 -3.02 -11.82
CA SER A 90 7.17 -1.63 -11.94
C SER A 90 8.10 -0.70 -11.16
N GLU A 91 8.41 0.47 -11.74
CA GLU A 91 9.24 1.48 -11.07
C GLU A 91 8.57 2.00 -9.79
N ARG A 92 7.27 2.25 -9.87
CA ARG A 92 6.41 2.65 -8.76
C ARG A 92 5.15 1.80 -8.71
N LEU A 93 4.60 1.65 -7.51
CA LEU A 93 3.38 0.91 -7.23
C LEU A 93 2.32 1.85 -6.68
N ASN A 94 1.08 1.73 -7.13
CA ASN A 94 -0.01 2.45 -6.49
C ASN A 94 -0.38 1.82 -5.13
N ALA A 95 -1.21 2.49 -4.33
CA ALA A 95 -1.59 2.02 -3.00
C ALA A 95 -2.20 0.60 -2.98
N GLN A 96 -2.95 0.21 -4.01
CA GLN A 96 -3.54 -1.14 -4.09
C GLN A 96 -2.44 -2.19 -4.31
N GLN A 97 -1.53 -1.94 -5.25
CA GLN A 97 -0.39 -2.83 -5.50
C GLN A 97 0.56 -2.89 -4.30
N ILE A 98 0.71 -1.79 -3.56
CA ILE A 98 1.46 -1.79 -2.29
C ILE A 98 0.74 -2.66 -1.25
N ALA A 99 -0.59 -2.54 -1.10
CA ALA A 99 -1.35 -3.39 -0.18
C ALA A 99 -1.23 -4.89 -0.52
N GLU A 100 -1.25 -5.21 -1.81
CA GLU A 100 -1.02 -6.55 -2.35
C GLU A 100 0.40 -7.05 -2.03
N ALA A 101 1.43 -6.26 -2.37
CA ALA A 101 2.81 -6.58 -2.04
C ALA A 101 3.00 -6.85 -0.54
N ARG A 102 2.42 -6.03 0.34
CA ARG A 102 2.48 -6.26 1.80
C ARG A 102 1.81 -7.57 2.21
N THR A 103 0.71 -7.92 1.56
CA THR A 103 0.00 -9.19 1.80
C THR A 103 0.86 -10.38 1.38
N LEU A 104 1.59 -10.27 0.27
CA LEU A 104 2.53 -11.30 -0.18
C LEU A 104 3.75 -11.40 0.74
N ILE A 105 4.34 -10.25 1.14
CA ILE A 105 5.46 -10.23 2.08
C ILE A 105 5.08 -10.89 3.41
N ALA A 106 3.87 -10.65 3.92
CA ALA A 106 3.39 -11.26 5.16
C ALA A 106 3.26 -12.80 5.09
N GLN A 107 3.22 -13.39 3.89
CA GLN A 107 3.19 -14.84 3.69
C GLN A 107 4.59 -15.46 3.70
N LEU A 108 5.64 -14.66 3.54
CA LEU A 108 7.03 -15.12 3.55
C LEU A 108 7.50 -15.44 4.98
N PRO A 109 8.55 -16.28 5.13
CA PRO A 109 9.22 -16.45 6.42
C PRO A 109 9.69 -15.10 7.00
N GLU A 110 9.50 -14.88 8.30
CA GLU A 110 9.81 -13.62 8.98
C GLU A 110 11.25 -13.11 8.71
N ALA A 111 12.20 -14.05 8.61
CA ALA A 111 13.60 -13.75 8.32
C ALA A 111 13.82 -13.08 6.95
N ASP A 112 12.93 -13.31 5.99
CA ASP A 112 13.03 -12.83 4.62
C ASP A 112 12.21 -11.55 4.40
N GLN A 113 11.20 -11.28 5.23
CA GLN A 113 10.28 -10.14 5.07
C GLN A 113 10.99 -8.78 5.07
N GLY A 114 12.01 -8.62 5.92
CA GLY A 114 12.69 -7.34 6.10
C GLY A 114 13.30 -6.79 4.80
N ALA A 115 13.90 -7.64 3.98
CA ALA A 115 14.51 -7.24 2.71
C ALA A 115 13.45 -6.80 1.68
N TRP A 116 12.29 -7.44 1.69
CA TRP A 116 11.17 -7.07 0.82
C TRP A 116 10.51 -5.76 1.23
N TYR A 117 10.30 -5.54 2.53
CA TYR A 117 9.79 -4.25 3.02
C TYR A 117 10.77 -3.10 2.70
N GLU A 118 12.07 -3.32 2.85
CA GLU A 118 13.09 -2.32 2.49
C GLU A 118 13.02 -1.94 1.00
N GLN A 119 12.86 -2.93 0.10
CA GLN A 119 12.65 -2.65 -1.33
C GLN A 119 11.30 -1.96 -1.62
N LEU A 120 10.22 -2.35 -0.92
CA LEU A 120 8.89 -1.77 -1.09
C LEU A 120 8.86 -0.27 -0.75
N GLN A 121 9.68 0.19 0.21
CA GLN A 121 9.78 1.62 0.52
C GLN A 121 10.12 2.44 -0.74
N GLY A 122 11.06 1.97 -1.56
CA GLY A 122 11.46 2.62 -2.81
C GLY A 122 10.46 2.49 -3.97
N LYS A 123 9.30 1.86 -3.76
CA LYS A 123 8.24 1.70 -4.78
C LYS A 123 7.09 2.68 -4.61
N VAL A 124 7.06 3.44 -3.51
CA VAL A 124 5.98 4.38 -3.21
C VAL A 124 6.05 5.58 -4.15
N PRO A 125 4.92 6.05 -4.73
CA PRO A 125 4.91 7.24 -5.57
C PRO A 125 5.39 8.46 -4.78
N TYR A 126 6.24 9.27 -5.40
CA TYR A 126 6.68 10.53 -4.82
C TYR A 126 5.59 11.61 -4.95
N HIS A 127 5.42 12.40 -3.88
CA HIS A 127 4.52 13.55 -3.84
C HIS A 127 5.30 14.84 -3.54
N ASN A 128 4.91 15.94 -4.17
CA ASN A 128 5.62 17.21 -4.13
C ASN A 128 4.71 18.32 -3.61
N GLN A 129 4.99 18.83 -2.43
CA GLN A 129 4.13 19.83 -1.79
C GLN A 129 3.90 21.10 -2.63
N ARG A 130 4.76 21.39 -3.61
CA ARG A 130 4.77 22.63 -4.38
C ARG A 130 3.67 22.68 -5.44
N ASN A 131 3.08 21.54 -5.78
CA ASN A 131 1.95 21.44 -6.69
C ASN A 131 0.59 21.36 -5.95
N ASN A 132 0.61 21.34 -4.61
CA ASN A 132 -0.59 21.24 -3.80
C ASN A 132 -1.55 22.38 -4.11
N GLU A 133 -2.82 22.04 -4.25
CA GLU A 133 -3.88 23.00 -4.50
C GLU A 133 -4.52 23.52 -3.20
N SER A 134 -4.14 22.97 -2.04
CA SER A 134 -4.65 23.42 -0.76
C SER A 134 -4.36 24.92 -0.50
N PRO A 135 -5.31 25.67 0.11
CA PRO A 135 -5.09 27.06 0.48
C PRO A 135 -3.86 27.26 1.38
N ASN A 136 -3.52 26.26 2.20
CA ASN A 136 -2.40 26.33 3.13
C ASN A 136 -1.04 26.42 2.44
N GLU A 137 -0.82 25.74 1.30
CA GLU A 137 0.43 25.89 0.56
C GLU A 137 0.48 27.26 -0.13
N GLY A 138 -0.62 27.70 -0.74
CA GLY A 138 -0.69 29.00 -1.43
C GLY A 138 -0.49 30.21 -0.51
N GLU A 139 -1.02 30.15 0.71
CA GLU A 139 -0.97 31.28 1.66
C GLU A 139 0.25 31.26 2.57
N SER A 140 0.67 30.08 3.04
CA SER A 140 1.66 29.97 4.12
C SER A 140 2.93 29.22 3.75
N GLY A 141 2.90 28.39 2.70
CA GLY A 141 3.96 27.43 2.38
C GLY A 141 4.20 26.50 3.58
N GLY A 142 3.64 25.29 3.56
CA GLY A 142 3.55 24.57 4.83
C GLY A 142 2.95 23.18 4.82
N THR A 143 2.77 22.57 3.66
CA THR A 143 2.13 21.26 3.54
C THR A 143 3.11 20.08 3.54
N CYS A 144 4.41 20.32 3.76
CA CYS A 144 5.45 19.28 3.87
C CYS A 144 5.03 18.08 4.73
N ASN A 145 4.35 18.36 5.84
CA ASN A 145 3.86 17.36 6.77
C ASN A 145 2.75 16.47 6.19
N LEU A 146 1.80 17.05 5.43
CA LEU A 146 0.73 16.27 4.82
C LEU A 146 1.24 15.48 3.63
N THR A 147 2.12 16.06 2.81
CA THR A 147 2.76 15.37 1.69
C THR A 147 3.63 14.20 2.17
N ALA A 148 4.44 14.38 3.22
CA ALA A 148 5.19 13.27 3.83
C ALA A 148 4.25 12.21 4.46
N LEU A 149 3.16 12.63 5.10
CA LEU A 149 2.18 11.71 5.66
C LEU A 149 1.46 10.90 4.57
N ALA A 150 1.10 11.52 3.44
CA ALA A 150 0.48 10.86 2.30
C ALA A 150 1.36 9.72 1.78
N MET A 151 2.65 9.99 1.52
CA MET A 151 3.60 8.94 1.10
C MET A 151 3.73 7.82 2.14
N CYS A 152 3.77 8.14 3.44
CA CYS A 152 3.77 7.12 4.49
C CYS A 152 2.48 6.29 4.52
N LEU A 153 1.31 6.88 4.25
CA LEU A 153 0.03 6.18 4.19
C LEU A 153 -0.05 5.27 2.95
N GLU A 154 0.41 5.75 1.80
CA GLU A 154 0.48 4.94 0.57
C GLU A 154 1.41 3.74 0.73
N TYR A 155 2.56 3.90 1.39
CA TYR A 155 3.43 2.78 1.78
C TYR A 155 2.70 1.70 2.59
N LEU A 156 1.71 2.10 3.39
CA LEU A 156 0.90 1.17 4.17
C LEU A 156 -0.29 0.59 3.37
N GLY A 157 -0.35 0.86 2.06
CA GLY A 157 -1.41 0.42 1.16
C GLY A 157 -2.70 1.24 1.28
N VAL A 158 -2.66 2.41 1.92
CA VAL A 158 -3.85 3.27 2.08
C VAL A 158 -4.04 4.07 0.80
N ALA A 159 -5.16 3.83 0.11
CA ALA A 159 -5.54 4.61 -1.04
C ALA A 159 -6.03 6.00 -0.64
N ASN A 160 -5.77 6.99 -1.51
CA ASN A 160 -6.30 8.33 -1.36
C ASN A 160 -7.84 8.29 -1.28
N PRO A 161 -8.47 8.82 -0.21
CA PRO A 161 -9.92 8.81 -0.05
C PRO A 161 -10.67 9.68 -1.07
N ARG A 162 -9.96 10.55 -1.80
CA ARG A 162 -10.49 11.48 -2.81
C ARG A 162 -9.61 11.41 -4.08
N PRO A 163 -9.78 10.39 -4.93
CA PRO A 163 -8.91 10.15 -6.09
C PRO A 163 -8.96 11.27 -7.15
N GLU A 164 -9.92 12.19 -7.05
CA GLU A 164 -10.03 13.37 -7.92
C GLU A 164 -9.02 14.50 -7.60
N MET A 165 -8.29 14.39 -6.50
CA MET A 165 -7.26 15.36 -6.06
C MET A 165 -6.03 14.64 -5.53
N GLN A 166 -4.96 15.38 -5.25
CA GLN A 166 -3.77 14.80 -4.61
C GLN A 166 -4.06 14.35 -3.17
N PHE A 167 -3.31 13.37 -2.68
CA PHE A 167 -3.64 12.74 -1.41
C PHE A 167 -3.43 13.72 -0.25
N GLU A 168 -2.39 14.51 -0.25
CA GLU A 168 -2.17 15.57 0.72
C GLU A 168 -3.24 16.68 0.71
N ASP A 169 -3.81 17.00 -0.46
CA ASP A 169 -4.92 17.94 -0.58
C ASP A 169 -6.19 17.32 0.00
N ALA A 170 -6.42 16.02 -0.23
CA ALA A 170 -7.49 15.26 0.39
C ALA A 170 -7.36 15.20 1.93
N LEU A 171 -6.12 15.05 2.44
CA LEU A 171 -5.83 15.08 3.87
C LEU A 171 -6.12 16.46 4.47
N ASP A 172 -5.77 17.56 3.80
CA ASP A 172 -6.08 18.90 4.29
C ASP A 172 -7.58 19.18 4.27
N GLN A 173 -8.29 18.75 3.21
CA GLN A 173 -9.74 18.86 3.15
C GLN A 173 -10.40 18.05 4.27
N LEU A 174 -9.97 16.81 4.50
CA LEU A 174 -10.46 15.98 5.60
C LEU A 174 -10.23 16.65 6.96
N ARG A 175 -9.06 17.27 7.17
CA ARG A 175 -8.74 18.04 8.38
C ARG A 175 -9.75 19.16 8.62
N ILE A 176 -10.11 19.91 7.58
CA ILE A 176 -11.07 21.02 7.64
C ILE A 176 -12.46 20.49 7.94
N GLU A 177 -12.93 19.50 7.19
CA GLU A 177 -14.27 18.92 7.30
C GLU A 177 -14.52 18.30 8.68
N GLN A 178 -13.51 17.64 9.25
CA GLN A 178 -13.59 17.00 10.57
C GLN A 178 -13.15 17.91 11.72
N ASN A 179 -12.77 19.17 11.43
CA ASN A 179 -12.30 20.15 12.41
C ASN A 179 -11.17 19.63 13.32
N LEU A 180 -10.16 18.97 12.72
CA LEU A 180 -9.09 18.25 13.44
C LEU A 180 -7.99 19.17 14.01
N GLY A 181 -8.17 20.49 13.91
CA GLY A 181 -7.22 21.48 14.42
C GLY A 181 -6.19 21.96 13.41
N PRO A 182 -5.11 22.61 13.89
CA PRO A 182 -4.15 23.30 13.03
C PRO A 182 -3.23 22.34 12.28
N LEU A 183 -2.92 22.68 11.02
CA LEU A 183 -2.11 21.88 10.11
C LEU A 183 -0.77 21.43 10.72
N ALA A 184 -0.07 22.31 11.44
CA ALA A 184 1.26 22.03 11.98
C ALA A 184 1.25 21.18 13.27
N SER A 185 0.09 20.78 13.79
CA SER A 185 -0.01 20.01 15.04
C SER A 185 0.19 18.51 14.80
N TRP A 186 1.10 17.92 15.56
CA TRP A 186 1.33 16.46 15.56
C TRP A 186 0.06 15.66 15.88
N ASN A 187 -0.79 16.20 16.76
CA ASN A 187 -2.07 15.57 17.07
C ASN A 187 -2.99 15.51 15.85
N THR A 188 -2.99 16.56 15.03
CA THR A 188 -3.78 16.60 13.80
C THR A 188 -3.31 15.53 12.80
N TRP A 189 -2.00 15.31 12.67
CA TRP A 189 -1.46 14.27 11.78
C TRP A 189 -1.87 12.86 12.25
N ASN A 190 -1.80 12.61 13.57
CA ASN A 190 -2.23 11.35 14.14
C ASN A 190 -3.74 11.12 13.98
N LEU A 191 -4.57 12.15 14.15
CA LEU A 191 -6.01 12.05 13.92
C LEU A 191 -6.32 11.77 12.44
N LEU A 192 -5.64 12.42 11.51
CA LEU A 192 -5.78 12.14 10.07
C LEU A 192 -5.44 10.67 9.75
N ALA A 193 -4.32 10.15 10.28
CA ALA A 193 -3.97 8.74 10.14
C ALA A 193 -5.07 7.83 10.72
N GLN A 194 -5.62 8.15 11.90
CA GLN A 194 -6.72 7.38 12.53
C GLN A 194 -8.00 7.36 11.71
N HIS A 195 -8.35 8.47 11.06
CA HIS A 195 -9.49 8.49 10.14
C HIS A 195 -9.33 7.53 8.95
N LEU A 196 -8.09 7.16 8.62
CA LEU A 196 -7.74 6.21 7.58
C LEU A 196 -7.35 4.83 8.13
N GLY A 197 -7.70 4.55 9.40
CA GLY A 197 -7.45 3.25 10.04
C GLY A 197 -6.00 3.00 10.45
N LYS A 198 -5.17 4.05 10.48
CA LYS A 198 -3.75 4.04 10.83
C LYS A 198 -3.48 4.82 12.12
N ARG A 199 -2.25 4.84 12.59
CA ARG A 199 -1.83 5.70 13.71
C ARG A 199 -0.39 6.13 13.59
N ILE A 200 -0.05 7.25 14.22
CA ILE A 200 1.33 7.73 14.30
C ILE A 200 1.85 7.59 15.72
N GLU A 201 2.99 6.93 15.88
CA GLU A 201 3.76 6.90 17.12
C GLU A 201 4.92 7.88 17.02
N PHE A 202 4.88 8.97 17.78
CA PHE A 202 5.96 9.95 17.83
C PHE A 202 7.03 9.54 18.85
N ARG A 203 8.29 9.43 18.41
CA ARG A 203 9.38 8.86 19.22
C ARG A 203 10.74 9.51 18.97
N ASP A 204 11.65 9.23 19.89
CA ASP A 204 13.12 9.39 19.77
C ASP A 204 13.58 10.73 19.19
N ALA A 205 13.03 11.82 19.71
CA ALA A 205 13.53 13.15 19.41
C ALA A 205 14.98 13.31 19.90
N GLY A 206 15.84 13.91 19.06
CA GLY A 206 17.21 14.16 19.44
C GLY A 206 18.19 14.16 18.28
N LYS A 207 19.47 14.22 18.63
CA LYS A 207 20.59 14.02 17.71
C LYS A 207 21.04 12.57 17.80
N HIS A 208 21.19 11.92 16.66
CA HIS A 208 21.52 10.50 16.55
C HIS A 208 22.78 10.30 15.69
N ASP A 209 23.53 9.24 16.00
CA ASP A 209 24.64 8.78 15.17
C ASP A 209 24.17 7.71 14.17
N GLN A 210 25.06 7.30 13.26
CA GLN A 210 24.75 6.31 12.24
C GLN A 210 24.33 4.96 12.83
N ALA A 211 24.95 4.53 13.93
CA ALA A 211 24.63 3.25 14.58
C ALA A 211 23.21 3.23 15.14
N TRP A 212 22.70 4.37 15.64
CA TRP A 212 21.30 4.50 16.04
C TRP A 212 20.35 4.32 14.84
N PHE A 213 20.65 4.94 13.69
CA PHE A 213 19.83 4.77 12.49
C PHE A 213 19.81 3.31 12.03
N GLU A 214 20.98 2.67 11.95
CA GLU A 214 21.11 1.27 11.52
C GLU A 214 20.40 0.28 12.44
N SER A 215 20.37 0.55 13.75
CA SER A 215 19.78 -0.38 14.73
C SER A 215 18.30 -0.10 15.02
N THR A 216 17.89 1.16 15.05
CA THR A 216 16.53 1.57 15.45
C THR A 216 15.66 1.89 14.25
N LEU A 217 16.09 2.83 13.40
CA LEU A 217 15.29 3.25 12.23
C LEU A 217 15.08 2.08 11.26
N LYS A 218 16.10 1.24 11.04
CA LYS A 218 15.99 0.06 10.16
C LYS A 218 14.86 -0.88 10.62
N GLY A 219 14.68 -1.07 11.92
CA GLY A 219 13.60 -1.87 12.47
C GLY A 219 12.20 -1.28 12.21
N TRP A 220 12.07 0.05 12.15
CA TRP A 220 10.79 0.68 11.80
C TRP A 220 10.47 0.55 10.31
N LEU A 221 11.49 0.67 9.46
CA LEU A 221 11.31 0.56 8.01
C LEU A 221 10.88 -0.84 7.55
N GLN A 222 10.99 -1.86 8.42
CA GLN A 222 10.46 -3.22 8.21
C GLN A 222 8.94 -3.29 8.42
N GLY A 223 8.20 -2.51 7.62
CA GLY A 223 6.74 -2.59 7.54
C GLY A 223 6.01 -1.32 7.98
N ASP A 224 6.65 -0.35 8.62
CA ASP A 224 6.04 0.94 8.98
C ASP A 224 6.46 2.08 8.02
N GLY A 225 5.59 3.07 7.85
CA GLY A 225 5.94 4.32 7.19
C GLY A 225 6.65 5.24 8.18
N VAL A 226 7.75 5.90 7.78
CA VAL A 226 8.48 6.79 8.68
C VAL A 226 8.59 8.19 8.11
N LEU A 227 8.19 9.18 8.88
CA LEU A 227 8.46 10.59 8.61
C LEU A 227 9.27 11.20 9.74
N CYS A 228 10.05 12.23 9.45
CA CYS A 228 10.81 12.94 10.46
C CYS A 228 10.75 14.45 10.26
N SER A 229 10.91 15.19 11.36
CA SER A 229 11.18 16.61 11.28
C SER A 229 12.68 16.87 11.39
N ILE A 230 13.19 17.77 10.55
CA ILE A 230 14.58 18.21 10.56
C ILE A 230 14.65 19.69 10.22
N ALA A 231 15.26 20.48 11.10
CA ALA A 231 15.38 21.94 10.96
C ALA A 231 14.08 22.74 10.75
N GLY A 232 12.89 22.15 10.96
CA GLY A 232 11.59 22.78 10.67
C GLY A 232 10.96 22.37 9.34
N HIS A 233 11.53 21.37 8.68
CA HIS A 233 10.98 20.69 7.50
C HIS A 233 10.55 19.27 7.87
N VAL A 234 9.55 18.72 7.19
CA VAL A 234 9.10 17.33 7.39
C VAL A 234 9.30 16.55 6.09
N VAL A 235 9.94 15.39 6.18
CA VAL A 235 10.23 14.50 5.05
C VAL A 235 9.82 13.08 5.38
N ARG A 236 9.61 12.26 4.35
CA ARG A 236 9.52 10.80 4.51
C ARG A 236 10.92 10.21 4.48
N ILE A 237 11.17 9.21 5.32
CA ILE A 237 12.35 8.37 5.29
C ILE A 237 11.98 7.07 4.59
N GLN A 238 12.72 6.73 3.55
CA GLN A 238 12.53 5.49 2.80
C GLN A 238 13.48 4.38 3.26
N GLY A 239 14.71 4.77 3.59
CA GLY A 239 15.80 3.83 3.70
C GLY A 239 17.08 4.48 4.19
N MET A 240 18.15 3.70 4.16
CA MET A 240 19.49 4.18 4.41
C MET A 240 20.49 3.28 3.69
N ASN A 241 21.63 3.83 3.30
CA ASN A 241 22.70 3.10 2.62
C ASN A 241 24.08 3.55 3.15
N GLU A 242 25.15 3.09 2.51
CA GLU A 242 26.52 3.42 2.91
C GLU A 242 26.82 4.94 2.82
N ASP A 243 26.14 5.65 1.93
CA ASP A 243 26.35 7.08 1.69
C ASP A 243 25.54 7.96 2.65
N GLY A 244 24.34 7.53 3.04
CA GLY A 244 23.45 8.36 3.84
C GLY A 244 22.05 7.82 4.10
N LEU A 245 21.21 8.72 4.60
CA LEU A 245 19.78 8.51 4.78
C LEU A 245 19.06 8.76 3.45
N VAL A 246 18.20 7.84 3.03
CA VAL A 246 17.38 7.98 1.81
C VAL A 246 16.02 8.56 2.19
N VAL A 247 15.67 9.69 1.59
CA VAL A 247 14.45 10.46 1.93
C VAL A 247 13.69 10.90 0.70
N ASP A 248 12.37 11.02 0.86
CA ASP A 248 11.55 11.83 -0.02
C ASP A 248 11.32 13.19 0.62
N ASP A 249 11.80 14.22 -0.05
CA ASP A 249 11.64 15.61 0.36
C ASP A 249 10.46 16.26 -0.38
N PRO A 250 9.33 16.53 0.30
CA PRO A 250 8.16 17.15 -0.31
C PRO A 250 8.44 18.49 -0.99
N TYR A 251 9.47 19.24 -0.58
CA TYR A 251 9.81 20.54 -1.12
C TYR A 251 10.72 20.47 -2.36
N GLY A 252 11.17 19.27 -2.75
CA GLY A 252 12.14 19.04 -3.83
C GLY A 252 13.58 18.89 -3.31
N LEU A 253 14.58 19.28 -4.12
CA LEU A 253 16.00 19.06 -3.83
C LEU A 253 16.55 19.95 -2.70
N SER A 254 16.24 19.59 -1.44
CA SER A 254 16.91 20.18 -0.27
C SER A 254 18.17 19.40 0.07
N ILE A 255 19.24 20.17 0.26
CA ILE A 255 20.50 19.67 0.78
C ILE A 255 20.70 20.17 2.20
N LEU A 256 21.12 19.25 3.07
CA LEU A 256 21.54 19.55 4.42
C LEU A 256 22.85 20.36 4.37
N ARG A 257 22.81 21.62 4.81
CA ARG A 257 24.02 22.46 4.93
C ARG A 257 24.08 23.22 6.27
N PRO A 258 25.28 23.45 6.81
CA PRO A 258 25.48 24.45 7.86
C PRO A 258 25.03 25.84 7.37
N ARG A 259 24.29 26.59 8.18
CA ARG A 259 23.99 28.00 7.85
C ARG A 259 25.27 28.84 7.94
N SER A 260 25.41 29.81 7.03
CA SER A 260 26.52 30.77 7.01
C SER A 260 26.53 31.78 8.17
N ASN A 261 25.50 31.80 9.03
CA ASN A 261 25.32 32.78 10.10
C ASN A 261 25.42 32.20 11.53
N GLY A 262 26.05 31.04 11.70
CA GLY A 262 26.26 30.42 13.02
C GLY A 262 25.00 29.85 13.68
N LYS A 263 23.85 29.83 12.99
CA LYS A 263 22.67 29.08 13.41
C LYS A 263 22.79 27.60 13.02
N PRO A 264 22.20 26.66 13.77
CA PRO A 264 22.17 25.26 13.39
C PRO A 264 21.29 25.10 12.15
N TYR A 265 21.99 25.05 11.00
CA TYR A 265 21.56 24.45 9.73
C TYR A 265 20.38 25.10 8.96
N SER A 266 20.44 25.01 7.62
CA SER A 266 19.36 25.40 6.69
C SER A 266 19.31 24.45 5.51
N TRP A 267 18.12 24.30 4.94
CA TRP A 267 17.96 23.91 3.54
C TRP A 267 18.49 25.04 2.65
N ALA A 268 19.39 24.70 1.73
CA ALA A 268 19.64 25.53 0.56
C ALA A 268 18.87 24.89 -0.59
N PRO A 269 17.84 25.53 -1.18
CA PRO A 269 17.17 24.96 -2.34
C PRO A 269 18.18 24.96 -3.49
N LYS A 270 18.76 23.81 -3.81
CA LYS A 270 19.71 23.68 -4.92
C LYS A 270 18.96 23.04 -6.07
N GLY A 271 18.11 23.84 -6.73
CA GLY A 271 17.08 23.32 -7.63
C GLY A 271 15.77 23.28 -6.86
N ARG A 272 15.02 24.38 -6.92
CA ARG A 272 13.61 24.33 -6.54
C ARG A 272 12.92 23.56 -7.65
N ASN A 273 12.03 22.62 -7.33
CA ASN A 273 10.93 22.35 -8.25
C ASN A 273 10.23 23.70 -8.43
N GLY A 274 10.40 24.27 -9.63
CA GLY A 274 9.85 25.57 -9.95
C GLY A 274 8.34 25.49 -9.73
N TYR A 275 7.76 26.51 -9.11
CA TYR A 275 6.31 26.67 -8.91
C TYR A 275 5.51 26.75 -10.24
N LYS A 276 6.12 26.39 -11.39
CA LYS A 276 5.68 26.71 -12.74
C LYS A 276 6.03 25.69 -13.83
N GLU A 277 6.68 24.58 -13.53
CA GLU A 277 6.81 23.50 -14.51
C GLU A 277 5.69 22.48 -14.25
N HIS A 278 4.45 22.92 -14.45
CA HIS A 278 3.36 21.99 -14.69
C HIS A 278 3.72 21.25 -15.99
N GLY A 279 4.28 20.04 -15.84
CA GLY A 279 4.35 19.06 -16.92
C GLY A 279 2.95 18.93 -17.52
N VAL A 280 2.88 19.00 -18.85
CA VAL A 280 1.66 19.19 -19.66
C VAL A 280 0.77 17.93 -19.67
N ASP A 281 1.06 16.97 -18.80
CA ASP A 281 0.53 15.62 -18.81
C ASP A 281 0.29 15.05 -17.40
N GLY A 282 0.61 15.75 -16.31
CA GLY A 282 0.43 15.22 -14.95
C GLY A 282 1.27 13.97 -14.65
N THR A 283 2.15 13.57 -15.56
CA THR A 283 3.04 12.43 -15.42
C THR A 283 4.47 12.96 -15.37
N HIS A 284 5.05 12.90 -14.17
CA HIS A 284 6.44 13.23 -13.86
C HIS A 284 6.75 14.72 -13.89
N GLU A 285 6.34 15.36 -12.80
CA GLU A 285 7.14 16.44 -12.23
C GLU A 285 8.60 16.00 -12.19
N THR A 286 9.55 16.88 -12.47
CA THR A 286 10.95 16.52 -12.29
C THR A 286 11.13 16.15 -10.81
N ASN A 287 11.31 14.85 -10.54
CA ASN A 287 11.35 14.21 -9.21
C ASN A 287 12.60 14.62 -8.41
N LEU A 288 12.85 15.93 -8.26
CA LEU A 288 14.08 16.43 -7.67
C LEU A 288 14.17 16.17 -6.16
N GLY A 289 13.05 15.83 -5.50
CA GLY A 289 12.99 15.49 -4.07
C GLY A 289 12.83 14.00 -3.78
N GLU A 290 12.73 13.15 -4.79
CA GLU A 290 12.56 11.71 -4.66
C GLU A 290 13.91 11.01 -4.45
N ASP A 291 13.92 9.92 -3.68
CA ASP A 291 15.08 9.02 -3.52
C ASP A 291 16.39 9.74 -3.14
N MET A 292 16.27 10.84 -2.39
CA MET A 292 17.43 11.68 -2.10
C MET A 292 18.30 11.08 -1.02
N VAL A 293 19.61 11.06 -1.28
CA VAL A 293 20.60 10.67 -0.28
C VAL A 293 21.09 11.90 0.48
N TRP A 294 20.77 11.96 1.77
CA TRP A 294 21.36 12.89 2.70
C TRP A 294 22.62 12.29 3.34
N PRO A 295 23.82 12.84 3.05
CA PRO A 295 25.07 12.21 3.47
C PRO A 295 25.16 12.05 4.99
N TRP A 296 25.69 10.92 5.46
CA TRP A 296 25.88 10.69 6.89
C TRP A 296 26.66 11.79 7.58
N ALA A 297 27.70 12.31 6.92
CA ALA A 297 28.52 13.40 7.40
C ALA A 297 27.69 14.64 7.77
N ASP A 298 26.53 14.84 7.16
CA ASP A 298 25.62 15.94 7.48
C ASP A 298 24.48 15.48 8.38
N VAL A 299 23.81 14.35 8.11
CA VAL A 299 22.69 13.82 8.92
C VAL A 299 23.01 13.78 10.41
N VAL A 300 24.16 13.23 10.79
CA VAL A 300 24.56 13.06 12.20
C VAL A 300 24.86 14.38 12.90
N LYS A 301 24.83 15.52 12.20
CA LYS A 301 25.01 16.85 12.78
C LYS A 301 23.70 17.49 13.24
N TYR A 302 22.55 16.96 12.81
CA TYR A 302 21.24 17.57 13.04
C TYR A 302 20.54 17.00 14.26
N ASN A 303 19.72 17.86 14.86
CA ASN A 303 18.72 17.43 15.82
C ASN A 303 17.40 17.17 15.07
N PHE A 304 16.81 16.01 15.29
CA PHE A 304 15.51 15.59 14.79
C PHE A 304 14.47 15.84 15.89
N PRO A 305 13.63 16.90 15.80
CA PRO A 305 12.68 17.18 16.87
C PRO A 305 11.62 16.09 17.04
N THR A 306 11.38 15.28 16.01
CA THR A 306 10.43 14.16 16.08
C THR A 306 10.68 13.16 14.94
N PHE A 307 10.45 11.88 15.23
CA PHE A 307 10.15 10.84 14.25
C PHE A 307 8.70 10.40 14.44
N GLY A 308 7.93 10.35 13.36
CA GLY A 308 6.60 9.78 13.33
C GLY A 308 6.63 8.43 12.63
N VAL A 309 6.33 7.35 13.37
CA VAL A 309 6.21 6.00 12.83
C VAL A 309 4.73 5.71 12.58
N VAL A 310 4.35 5.59 11.31
CA VAL A 310 2.98 5.38 10.84
C VAL A 310 2.74 3.87 10.68
N LYS A 311 1.68 3.37 11.33
CA LYS A 311 1.34 1.94 11.40
C LYS A 311 -0.12 1.69 11.05
#